data_AF-A0A8U7P8M5-F1
#
_entry.id   AF-A0A8U7P8M5-F1
#
_cell.length_a   1.000
_cell.length_b   1.000
_cell.length_c   1.000
_cell.angle_alpha   90.00
_cell.angle_beta   90.00
_cell.angle_gamma   90.00
#
_symmetry.space_group_name_H-M   'P 1'
#
loop_
_entity.id
_entity.type
_entity.pdbx_description
1 polymer ?
#
loop_
_entity_poly.entity_id
_entity_poly.type
_entity_poly.pdbx_seq_one_letter_code
_entity_poly.pdbx_strand_id
1 'polypeptide(L)'
;MGAVTDDEVIRKRLLIDGDGAGDDRRINLLVKSFIKWCNSGSQEEGYSQYQRMLSTLSQCEFSMGKTLLVYDMNLREMENYEKIYKDIENSIAAAHEKISECKKQILQAKRIRKNRQEYDALAKVIQHHPDRHETLKQLEALGKELQNLSHIKENVEDKLELRRKQFHVLLSTIHELQQTLESKCCSLVIDITGLSFSRSKGITTSGSGIAVQLRLVTSCIGRIFSPVVVQSLRLL
;
A
#
# COMPACT_ATOMS: atom_id res chain seq x y z
N MET A 1 -47.34 -31.37 33.41
CA MET A 1 -47.82 -31.34 32.01
C MET A 1 -46.76 -30.63 31.19
N GLY A 2 -45.98 -31.36 30.39
CA GLY A 2 -44.95 -30.77 29.54
C GLY A 2 -45.59 -30.03 28.37
N ALA A 3 -45.10 -28.82 28.08
CA ALA A 3 -45.53 -28.04 26.93
C ALA A 3 -45.23 -28.84 25.65
N VAL A 4 -46.28 -29.16 24.90
CA VAL A 4 -46.17 -29.73 23.55
C VAL A 4 -45.37 -28.74 22.72
N THR A 5 -44.21 -29.14 22.22
CA THR A 5 -43.37 -28.28 21.39
C THR A 5 -44.03 -28.05 20.03
N ASP A 6 -43.80 -26.89 19.39
CA ASP A 6 -44.41 -26.58 18.09
C ASP A 6 -44.14 -27.67 17.04
N ASP A 7 -42.98 -28.32 17.09
CA ASP A 7 -42.65 -29.48 16.25
C ASP A 7 -43.59 -30.68 16.48
N GLU A 8 -44.01 -30.92 17.72
CA GLU A 8 -44.99 -31.96 18.03
C GLU A 8 -46.39 -31.58 17.53
N VAL A 9 -46.76 -30.30 17.57
CA VAL A 9 -48.03 -29.81 17.01
C VAL A 9 -48.04 -29.95 15.49
N ILE A 10 -46.96 -29.55 14.82
CA ILE A 10 -46.79 -29.66 13.36
C ILE A 10 -46.80 -31.14 12.94
N ARG A 11 -46.06 -32.00 13.64
CA ARG A 11 -46.04 -33.44 13.39
C ARG A 11 -47.43 -34.07 13.55
N LYS A 12 -48.16 -33.72 14.62
CA LYS A 12 -49.55 -34.19 14.82
C LYS A 12 -50.49 -33.68 13.73
N ARG A 13 -50.36 -32.41 13.30
CA ARG A 13 -51.19 -31.83 12.25
C ARG A 13 -50.97 -32.54 10.91
N LEU A 14 -49.72 -32.80 10.55
CA LEU A 14 -49.35 -33.52 9.32
C LEU A 14 -49.85 -34.98 9.32
N LEU A 15 -49.86 -35.64 10.49
CA LEU A 15 -50.40 -36.99 10.65
C LEU A 15 -51.93 -37.06 10.58
N ILE A 16 -52.63 -36.00 10.97
CA ILE A 16 -54.10 -35.94 11.03
C ILE A 16 -54.72 -35.55 9.69
N ASP A 17 -54.09 -34.66 8.92
CA ASP A 17 -54.71 -34.03 7.73
C ASP A 17 -54.35 -34.68 6.37
N GLY A 18 -53.73 -35.86 6.33
CA GLY A 18 -53.26 -36.48 5.07
C GLY A 18 -54.18 -37.55 4.43
N ASP A 19 -54.48 -38.62 5.17
CA ASP A 19 -55.32 -39.78 4.75
C ASP A 19 -55.45 -40.82 5.90
N GLY A 20 -54.62 -40.71 6.96
CA GLY A 20 -54.40 -41.77 7.95
C GLY A 20 -55.57 -42.12 8.89
N ALA A 21 -56.55 -41.23 9.08
CA ALA A 21 -57.80 -41.57 9.77
C ALA A 21 -58.90 -42.07 8.80
N GLY A 22 -58.69 -41.90 7.50
CA GLY A 22 -59.60 -42.33 6.44
C GLY A 22 -59.49 -43.83 6.19
N ASP A 23 -58.27 -44.37 6.13
CA ASP A 23 -58.04 -45.80 5.87
C ASP A 23 -58.57 -46.70 6.97
N ASP A 24 -58.28 -46.40 8.24
CA ASP A 24 -58.82 -47.18 9.37
C ASP A 24 -60.36 -47.17 9.35
N ARG A 25 -60.97 -46.02 9.03
CA ARG A 25 -62.42 -45.91 8.83
C ARG A 25 -62.91 -46.75 7.64
N ARG A 26 -62.21 -46.73 6.50
CA ARG A 26 -62.53 -47.52 5.29
C ARG A 26 -62.46 -49.01 5.56
N ILE A 27 -61.41 -49.49 6.24
CA ILE A 27 -61.22 -50.89 6.64
C ILE A 27 -62.32 -51.31 7.62
N ASN A 28 -62.63 -50.48 8.62
CA ASN A 28 -63.73 -50.74 9.55
C ASN A 28 -65.10 -50.80 8.85
N LEU A 29 -65.33 -49.99 7.80
CA LEU A 29 -66.53 -50.05 6.98
C LEU A 29 -66.59 -51.31 6.11
N LEU A 30 -65.45 -51.75 5.57
CA LEU A 30 -65.34 -53.00 4.82
C LEU A 30 -65.71 -54.20 5.71
N VAL A 31 -65.16 -54.26 6.92
CA VAL A 31 -65.46 -55.32 7.91
C VAL A 31 -66.95 -55.32 8.29
N LYS A 32 -67.54 -54.15 8.55
CA LYS A 32 -68.99 -54.05 8.84
C LYS A 32 -69.84 -54.47 7.65
N SER A 33 -69.42 -54.16 6.42
CA SER A 33 -70.13 -54.53 5.18
C SER A 33 -70.05 -56.04 4.93
N PHE A 34 -68.90 -56.66 5.23
CA PHE A 34 -68.72 -58.10 5.18
C PHE A 34 -69.65 -58.83 6.17
N ILE A 35 -69.70 -58.39 7.43
CA ILE A 35 -70.62 -58.98 8.44
C ILE A 35 -72.09 -58.85 8.01
N LYS A 36 -72.47 -57.71 7.43
CA LYS A 36 -73.84 -57.51 6.89
C LYS A 36 -74.13 -58.42 5.70
N TRP A 37 -73.15 -58.64 4.83
CA TRP A 37 -73.28 -59.56 3.71
C TRP A 37 -73.47 -61.01 4.17
N CYS A 38 -72.73 -61.47 5.19
CA CYS A 38 -72.90 -62.82 5.75
C CYS A 38 -74.29 -63.05 6.36
N ASN A 39 -74.98 -61.98 6.79
CA ASN A 39 -76.30 -62.03 7.41
C ASN A 39 -77.43 -61.56 6.46
N SER A 40 -77.19 -61.47 5.15
CA SER A 40 -78.22 -61.03 4.20
C SER A 40 -79.34 -62.06 4.06
N GLY A 41 -80.60 -61.64 4.21
CA GLY A 41 -81.76 -62.53 4.15
C GLY A 41 -82.27 -62.82 2.73
N SER A 42 -81.81 -62.07 1.72
CA SER A 42 -82.19 -62.21 0.31
C SER A 42 -80.97 -62.18 -0.60
N GLN A 43 -81.05 -62.91 -1.73
CA GLN A 43 -80.00 -62.96 -2.75
C GLN A 43 -79.73 -61.60 -3.40
N GLU A 44 -80.76 -60.76 -3.58
CA GLU A 44 -80.63 -59.42 -4.16
C GLU A 44 -79.90 -58.46 -3.21
N GLU A 45 -80.23 -58.50 -1.93
CA GLU A 45 -79.54 -57.72 -0.88
C GLU A 45 -78.07 -58.15 -0.77
N GLY A 46 -77.82 -59.46 -0.75
CA GLY A 46 -76.48 -60.04 -0.73
C GLY A 46 -75.62 -59.57 -1.91
N TYR A 47 -76.18 -59.57 -3.14
CA TYR A 47 -75.48 -59.08 -4.31
C TYR A 47 -75.13 -57.58 -4.20
N SER A 48 -76.05 -56.76 -3.71
CA SER A 48 -75.82 -55.32 -3.52
C SER A 48 -74.73 -55.02 -2.47
N GLN A 49 -74.63 -55.81 -1.41
CA GLN A 49 -73.60 -55.65 -0.38
C GLN A 49 -72.24 -56.14 -0.88
N TYR A 50 -72.22 -57.22 -1.66
CA TYR A 50 -71.01 -57.72 -2.31
C TYR A 50 -70.38 -56.68 -3.25
N GLN A 51 -71.18 -56.01 -4.09
CA GLN A 51 -70.70 -54.95 -4.98
C GLN A 51 -70.13 -53.74 -4.20
N ARG A 52 -70.78 -53.36 -3.09
CA ARG A 52 -70.27 -52.29 -2.19
C ARG A 52 -68.95 -52.68 -1.54
N MET A 53 -68.81 -53.94 -1.14
CA MET A 53 -67.58 -54.47 -0.56
C MET A 53 -66.43 -54.43 -1.58
N LEU A 54 -66.66 -54.87 -2.81
CA LEU A 54 -65.68 -54.80 -3.91
C LEU A 54 -65.24 -53.35 -4.20
N SER A 55 -66.21 -52.42 -4.26
CA SER A 55 -65.90 -51.00 -4.47
C SER A 55 -65.05 -50.42 -3.35
N THR A 56 -65.35 -50.77 -2.09
CA THR A 56 -64.59 -50.31 -0.92
C THR A 56 -63.18 -50.91 -0.90
N LEU A 57 -63.04 -52.19 -1.28
CA LEU A 57 -61.73 -52.84 -1.39
C LEU A 57 -60.85 -52.17 -2.44
N SER A 58 -61.40 -51.90 -3.63
CA SER A 58 -60.67 -51.19 -4.70
C SER A 58 -60.19 -49.79 -4.26
N GLN A 59 -60.99 -49.07 -3.46
CA GLN A 59 -60.58 -47.78 -2.89
C GLN A 59 -59.44 -47.93 -1.87
N CYS A 60 -59.42 -48.99 -1.08
CA CYS A 60 -58.34 -49.28 -0.13
C CYS A 60 -57.03 -49.59 -0.87
N GLU A 61 -57.10 -50.43 -1.91
CA GLU A 61 -55.94 -50.74 -2.76
C GLU A 61 -55.36 -49.49 -3.44
N PHE A 62 -56.23 -48.62 -3.95
CA PHE A 62 -55.82 -47.35 -4.55
C PHE A 62 -55.13 -46.42 -3.54
N SER A 63 -55.70 -46.25 -2.34
CA SER A 63 -55.11 -45.41 -1.30
C SER A 63 -53.75 -45.95 -0.81
N MET A 64 -53.61 -47.27 -0.69
CA MET A 64 -52.33 -47.92 -0.39
C MET A 64 -51.28 -47.60 -1.46
N GLY A 65 -51.62 -47.78 -2.74
CA GLY A 65 -50.71 -47.46 -3.85
C GLY A 65 -50.31 -45.98 -3.88
N LYS A 66 -51.27 -45.07 -3.64
CA LYS A 66 -51.00 -43.63 -3.52
C LYS A 66 -50.02 -43.33 -2.38
N THR A 67 -50.16 -43.98 -1.24
CA THR A 67 -49.29 -43.76 -0.06
C THR A 67 -47.84 -44.14 -0.36
N LEU A 68 -47.61 -45.25 -1.08
CA LEU A 68 -46.27 -45.66 -1.51
C LEU A 68 -45.65 -44.63 -2.47
N LEU A 69 -46.42 -44.13 -3.45
CA LEU A 69 -45.92 -43.11 -4.37
C LEU A 69 -45.57 -41.79 -3.68
N VAL A 70 -46.38 -41.36 -2.70
CA VAL A 70 -46.09 -40.19 -1.87
C VAL A 70 -44.83 -40.41 -1.04
N TYR A 71 -44.65 -41.60 -0.47
CA TYR A 71 -43.44 -41.96 0.26
C TYR A 71 -42.19 -41.87 -0.64
N ASP A 72 -42.21 -42.45 -1.83
CA ASP A 72 -41.10 -42.39 -2.79
C ASP A 72 -40.81 -40.97 -3.28
N MET A 73 -41.85 -40.14 -3.42
CA MET A 73 -41.70 -38.72 -3.71
C MET A 73 -40.99 -38.00 -2.56
N ASN A 74 -41.43 -38.21 -1.32
CA ASN A 74 -40.81 -37.61 -0.13
C ASN A 74 -39.34 -38.03 0.03
N LEU A 75 -39.01 -39.28 -0.29
CA LEU A 75 -37.61 -39.75 -0.26
C LEU A 75 -36.73 -38.95 -1.22
N ARG A 76 -37.21 -38.76 -2.47
CA ARG A 76 -36.51 -37.96 -3.48
C ARG A 76 -36.42 -36.49 -3.09
N GLU A 77 -37.45 -35.94 -2.45
CA GLU A 77 -37.40 -34.56 -1.93
C GLU A 77 -36.36 -34.41 -0.82
N MET A 78 -36.26 -35.36 0.12
CA MET A 78 -35.22 -35.36 1.14
C MET A 78 -33.82 -35.37 0.54
N GLU A 79 -33.56 -36.24 -0.45
CA GLU A 79 -32.28 -36.27 -1.17
C GLU A 79 -31.98 -34.95 -1.88
N ASN A 80 -32.99 -34.31 -2.47
CA ASN A 80 -32.84 -33.01 -3.12
C ASN A 80 -32.50 -31.92 -2.11
N TYR A 81 -33.16 -31.89 -0.95
CA TYR A 81 -32.82 -30.95 0.11
C TYR A 81 -31.40 -31.15 0.61
N GLU A 82 -30.95 -32.39 0.80
CA GLU A 82 -29.57 -32.66 1.21
C GLU A 82 -28.55 -32.13 0.19
N LYS A 83 -28.83 -32.27 -1.11
CA LYS A 83 -27.99 -31.69 -2.18
C LYS A 83 -27.95 -30.17 -2.09
N ILE A 84 -29.12 -29.53 -1.97
CA ILE A 84 -29.22 -28.06 -1.85
C ILE A 84 -28.45 -27.57 -0.61
N TYR A 85 -28.53 -28.28 0.52
CA TYR A 85 -27.76 -27.95 1.71
C TYR A 85 -26.25 -27.97 1.44
N LYS A 86 -25.74 -29.03 0.81
CA LYS A 86 -24.31 -29.13 0.45
C LYS A 86 -23.88 -28.03 -0.53
N ASP A 87 -24.73 -27.70 -1.50
CA ASP A 87 -24.45 -26.63 -2.46
C ASP A 87 -24.38 -25.26 -1.78
N ILE A 88 -25.27 -25.00 -0.82
CA ILE A 88 -25.25 -23.77 -0.02
C ILE A 88 -23.98 -23.71 0.84
N GLU A 89 -23.61 -24.79 1.51
CA GLU A 89 -22.37 -24.87 2.30
C GLU A 89 -21.12 -24.58 1.45
N ASN A 90 -21.04 -25.19 0.26
CA ASN A 90 -19.95 -24.97 -0.68
C ASN A 90 -19.91 -23.52 -1.17
N SER A 91 -21.08 -22.93 -1.48
CA SER A 91 -21.21 -21.53 -1.89
C SER A 91 -20.74 -20.57 -0.77
N ILE A 92 -21.10 -20.86 0.47
CA ILE A 92 -20.67 -20.09 1.65
C ILE A 92 -19.15 -20.19 1.82
N ALA A 93 -18.57 -21.39 1.72
CA ALA A 93 -17.13 -21.59 1.80
C ALA A 93 -16.38 -20.81 0.70
N ALA A 94 -16.86 -20.89 -0.55
CA ALA A 94 -16.29 -20.14 -1.67
C ALA A 94 -16.43 -18.62 -1.49
N ALA A 95 -17.53 -18.14 -0.93
CA ALA A 95 -17.70 -16.72 -0.60
C ALA A 95 -16.71 -16.25 0.46
N HIS A 96 -16.48 -17.05 1.51
CA HIS A 96 -15.47 -16.76 2.53
C HIS A 96 -14.05 -16.69 1.95
N GLU A 97 -13.72 -17.59 1.03
CA GLU A 97 -12.43 -17.56 0.33
C GLU A 97 -12.27 -16.28 -0.50
N LYS A 98 -13.28 -15.90 -1.30
CA LYS A 98 -13.27 -14.64 -2.06
C LYS A 98 -13.11 -13.41 -1.18
N ILE A 99 -13.76 -13.39 -0.01
CA ILE A 99 -13.59 -12.31 0.97
C ILE A 99 -12.14 -12.24 1.47
N SER A 100 -11.54 -13.40 1.79
CA SER A 100 -10.15 -13.48 2.23
C SER A 100 -9.19 -12.97 1.16
N GLU A 101 -9.41 -13.34 -0.10
CA GLU A 101 -8.60 -12.87 -1.22
C GLU A 101 -8.76 -11.36 -1.45
N CYS A 102 -9.99 -10.86 -1.48
CA CYS A 102 -10.28 -9.44 -1.65
C CYS A 102 -9.61 -8.59 -0.55
N LYS A 103 -9.60 -9.08 0.71
CA LYS A 103 -8.86 -8.43 1.81
C LYS A 103 -7.36 -8.33 1.51
N LYS A 104 -6.74 -9.40 1.00
CA LYS A 104 -5.32 -9.39 0.60
C LYS A 104 -5.06 -8.38 -0.52
N GLN A 105 -5.90 -8.38 -1.55
CA GLN A 105 -5.78 -7.45 -2.68
C GLN A 105 -5.92 -5.99 -2.23
N ILE A 106 -6.86 -5.67 -1.33
CA ILE A 106 -7.02 -4.32 -0.76
C ILE A 106 -5.75 -3.88 -0.02
N LEU A 107 -5.13 -4.76 0.77
CA LEU A 107 -3.88 -4.42 1.48
C LEU A 107 -2.74 -4.12 0.51
N GLN A 108 -2.61 -4.92 -0.56
CA GLN A 108 -1.63 -4.68 -1.62
C GLN A 108 -1.90 -3.35 -2.35
N ALA A 109 -3.15 -3.10 -2.74
CA ALA A 109 -3.54 -1.85 -3.40
C ALA A 109 -3.27 -0.61 -2.52
N LYS A 110 -3.52 -0.70 -1.20
CA LYS A 110 -3.18 0.35 -0.24
C LYS A 110 -1.67 0.61 -0.19
N ARG A 111 -0.85 -0.45 -0.20
CA ARG A 111 0.62 -0.33 -0.24
C ARG A 111 1.08 0.37 -1.52
N ILE A 112 0.56 -0.05 -2.68
CA ILE A 112 0.90 0.57 -3.97
C ILE A 112 0.50 2.04 -3.98
N ARG A 113 -0.69 2.38 -3.46
CA ARG A 113 -1.14 3.77 -3.35
C ARG A 113 -0.21 4.61 -2.47
N LYS A 114 0.22 4.08 -1.33
CA LYS A 114 1.18 4.77 -0.44
C LYS A 114 2.50 5.03 -1.17
N ASN A 115 3.05 4.01 -1.83
CA ASN A 115 4.29 4.15 -2.60
C ASN A 115 4.15 5.21 -3.69
N ARG A 116 3.02 5.22 -4.43
CA ARG A 116 2.74 6.23 -5.45
C ARG A 116 2.71 7.65 -4.87
N GLN A 117 2.10 7.83 -3.70
CA GLN A 117 2.09 9.13 -3.01
C GLN A 117 3.49 9.58 -2.59
N GLU A 118 4.34 8.65 -2.13
CA GLU A 118 5.74 8.94 -1.80
C GLU A 118 6.53 9.35 -3.05
N TYR A 119 6.35 8.67 -4.19
CA TYR A 119 6.95 9.06 -5.45
C TYR A 119 6.47 10.43 -5.93
N ASP A 120 5.17 10.70 -5.87
CA ASP A 120 4.60 12.00 -6.27
C ASP A 120 5.12 13.13 -5.37
N ALA A 121 5.28 12.87 -4.06
CA ALA A 121 5.85 13.84 -3.12
C ALA A 121 7.31 14.14 -3.44
N LEU A 122 8.13 13.12 -3.71
CA LEU A 122 9.52 13.29 -4.12
C LEU A 122 9.64 14.00 -5.47
N ALA A 123 8.80 13.64 -6.44
CA ALA A 123 8.77 14.28 -7.75
C ALA A 123 8.46 15.78 -7.65
N LYS A 124 7.51 16.17 -6.77
CA LYS A 124 7.24 17.58 -6.48
C LYS A 124 8.47 18.29 -5.92
N VAL A 125 9.19 17.69 -4.97
CA VAL A 125 10.43 18.29 -4.44
C VAL A 125 11.48 18.45 -5.55
N ILE A 126 11.66 17.43 -6.38
CA ILE A 126 12.62 17.47 -7.51
C ILE A 126 12.26 18.58 -8.51
N GLN A 127 10.98 18.82 -8.78
CA GLN A 127 10.53 19.91 -9.67
C GLN A 127 10.87 21.32 -9.18
N HIS A 128 11.16 21.52 -7.89
CA HIS A 128 11.62 22.81 -7.39
C HIS A 128 13.10 23.09 -7.75
N HIS A 129 13.85 22.06 -8.14
CA HIS A 129 15.22 22.20 -8.60
C HIS A 129 15.26 22.46 -10.12
N PRO A 130 16.23 23.26 -10.60
CA PRO A 130 16.38 23.54 -12.02
C PRO A 130 16.72 22.27 -12.80
N ASP A 131 16.45 22.30 -14.10
CA ASP A 131 16.72 21.15 -14.94
C ASP A 131 18.21 20.79 -14.96
N ARG A 132 18.47 19.48 -14.91
CA ARG A 132 19.84 18.96 -14.84
C ARG A 132 20.62 19.27 -16.11
N HIS A 133 19.97 19.23 -17.27
CA HIS A 133 20.67 19.46 -18.53
C HIS A 133 21.06 20.93 -18.67
N GLU A 134 20.17 21.85 -18.29
CA GLU A 134 20.46 23.29 -18.29
C GLU A 134 21.60 23.65 -17.34
N THR A 135 21.58 23.13 -16.10
CA THR A 135 22.64 23.38 -15.11
C THR A 135 24.00 22.84 -15.57
N LEU A 136 24.04 21.65 -16.19
CA LEU A 136 25.28 21.10 -16.76
C LEU A 136 25.84 21.98 -17.88
N LYS A 137 24.98 22.50 -18.77
CA LYS A 137 25.40 23.40 -19.86
C LYS A 137 25.98 24.71 -19.33
N GLN A 138 25.37 25.29 -18.30
CA GLN A 138 25.90 26.48 -17.63
C GLN A 138 27.25 26.21 -16.97
N LEU A 139 27.41 25.05 -16.35
CA LEU A 139 28.66 24.62 -15.70
C LEU A 139 29.79 24.46 -16.74
N GLU A 140 29.49 23.89 -17.90
CA GLU A 140 30.46 23.78 -19.00
C GLU A 140 30.87 25.16 -19.55
N ALA A 141 29.91 26.08 -19.71
CA ALA A 141 30.18 27.44 -20.15
C ALA A 141 31.08 28.20 -19.16
N LEU A 142 30.73 28.18 -17.87
CA LEU A 142 31.54 28.78 -16.80
C LEU A 142 32.93 28.13 -16.70
N GLY A 143 33.03 26.82 -16.93
CA GLY A 143 34.31 26.11 -16.99
C GLY A 143 35.23 26.63 -18.11
N LYS A 144 34.68 26.88 -19.30
CA LYS A 144 35.43 27.49 -20.42
C LYS A 144 35.84 28.92 -20.11
N GLU A 145 34.96 29.71 -19.50
CA GLU A 145 35.29 31.07 -19.08
C GLU A 145 36.42 31.11 -18.04
N LEU A 146 36.39 30.22 -17.04
CA LEU A 146 37.46 30.08 -16.06
C LEU A 146 38.80 29.70 -16.70
N GLN A 147 38.80 28.76 -17.64
CA GLN A 147 40.01 28.40 -18.39
C GLN A 147 40.57 29.60 -19.17
N ASN A 148 39.70 30.35 -19.86
CA ASN A 148 40.10 31.55 -20.60
C ASN A 148 40.68 32.62 -19.66
N LEU A 149 40.03 32.89 -18.53
CA LEU A 149 40.52 33.84 -17.54
C LEU A 149 41.86 33.40 -16.92
N SER A 150 42.05 32.10 -16.69
CA SER A 150 43.32 31.54 -16.23
C SER A 150 44.44 31.81 -17.24
N HIS A 151 44.20 31.56 -18.53
CA HIS A 151 45.18 31.85 -19.57
C HIS A 151 45.48 33.35 -19.70
N ILE A 152 44.48 34.21 -19.55
CA ILE A 152 44.69 35.67 -19.57
C ILE A 152 45.54 36.10 -18.37
N LYS A 153 45.25 35.57 -17.17
CA LYS A 153 46.01 35.84 -15.96
C LYS A 153 47.48 35.44 -16.14
N GLU A 154 47.74 34.21 -16.60
CA GLU A 154 49.08 33.69 -16.87
C GLU A 154 49.83 34.61 -17.86
N ASN A 155 49.18 34.97 -18.98
CA ASN A 155 49.75 35.90 -19.95
C ASN A 155 50.09 37.28 -19.38
N VAL A 156 49.31 37.79 -18.42
CA VAL A 156 49.58 39.07 -17.75
C VAL A 156 50.70 38.94 -16.73
N GLU A 157 50.75 37.84 -15.98
CA GLU A 157 51.86 37.52 -15.07
C GLU A 157 53.18 37.44 -15.84
N ASP A 158 53.21 36.76 -16.99
CA ASP A 158 54.38 36.69 -17.87
C ASP A 158 54.83 38.07 -18.35
N LYS A 159 53.88 38.93 -18.76
CA LYS A 159 54.18 40.32 -19.16
C LYS A 159 54.74 41.13 -18.00
N LEU A 160 54.18 40.99 -16.80
CA LEU A 160 54.63 41.69 -15.61
C LEU A 160 56.04 41.24 -15.23
N GLU A 161 56.32 39.94 -15.31
CA GLU A 161 57.64 39.39 -15.06
C GLU A 161 58.67 39.86 -16.10
N LEU A 162 58.30 39.93 -17.38
CA LEU A 162 59.13 40.52 -18.42
C LEU A 162 59.47 41.98 -18.11
N ARG A 163 58.48 42.79 -17.69
CA ARG A 163 58.73 44.18 -17.27
C ARG A 163 59.63 44.27 -16.06
N ARG A 164 59.48 43.40 -15.05
CA ARG A 164 60.40 43.33 -13.89
C ARG A 164 61.83 43.06 -14.34
N LYS A 165 62.03 42.11 -15.27
CA LYS A 165 63.34 41.80 -15.85
C LYS A 165 63.92 43.01 -16.60
N GLN A 166 63.12 43.69 -17.42
CA GLN A 166 63.53 44.91 -18.13
C GLN A 166 63.92 46.04 -17.18
N PHE A 167 63.11 46.30 -16.12
CA PHE A 167 63.44 47.30 -15.10
C PHE A 167 64.71 46.96 -14.35
N HIS A 168 64.95 45.68 -14.05
CA HIS A 168 66.17 45.24 -13.38
C HIS A 168 67.41 45.53 -14.24
N VAL A 169 67.37 45.21 -15.54
CA VAL A 169 68.44 45.55 -16.48
C VAL A 169 68.70 47.06 -16.49
N LEU A 170 67.63 47.86 -16.56
CA LEU A 170 67.73 49.33 -16.59
C LEU A 170 68.36 49.87 -15.29
N LEU A 171 67.93 49.37 -14.12
CA LEU A 171 68.53 49.70 -12.83
C LEU A 171 70.02 49.32 -12.75
N SER A 172 70.40 48.13 -13.24
CA SER A 172 71.81 47.73 -13.31
C SER A 172 72.63 48.67 -14.18
N THR A 173 72.12 49.05 -15.36
CA THR A 173 72.82 50.02 -16.23
C THR A 173 72.95 51.40 -15.58
N ILE A 174 71.92 51.86 -14.84
CA ILE A 174 72.02 53.11 -14.07
C ILE A 174 73.10 53.01 -12.99
N HIS A 175 73.16 51.89 -12.27
CA HIS A 175 74.17 51.68 -11.24
C HIS A 175 75.59 51.62 -11.82
N GLU A 176 75.78 50.96 -12.95
CA GLU A 176 77.05 50.95 -13.70
C GLU A 176 77.46 52.35 -14.16
N LEU A 177 76.51 53.14 -14.67
CA LEU A 177 76.75 54.54 -15.05
C LEU A 177 77.07 55.42 -13.84
N GLN A 178 76.41 55.22 -12.69
CA GLN A 178 76.73 55.89 -11.44
C GLN A 178 78.15 55.56 -10.97
N GLN A 179 78.55 54.28 -10.98
CA GLN A 179 79.93 53.88 -10.67
C GLN A 179 80.93 54.50 -11.67
N THR A 180 80.56 54.61 -12.94
CA THR A 180 81.38 55.26 -13.98
C THR A 180 81.49 56.77 -13.78
N LEU A 181 80.45 57.43 -13.22
CA LEU A 181 80.46 58.84 -12.88
C LEU A 181 81.21 59.11 -11.56
N GLU A 182 81.06 58.25 -10.54
CA GLU A 182 81.81 58.31 -9.29
C GLU A 182 83.32 58.09 -9.52
N SER A 183 83.68 57.21 -10.46
CA SER A 183 85.08 57.02 -10.87
C SER A 183 85.66 58.17 -11.72
N LYS A 184 84.82 59.02 -12.33
CA LYS A 184 85.25 60.21 -13.11
C LYS A 184 85.15 61.53 -12.35
N CYS A 185 84.37 61.61 -11.28
CA CYS A 185 84.21 62.81 -10.46
C CYS A 185 84.99 62.69 -9.14
N CYS A 186 86.32 62.56 -9.22
CA CYS A 186 87.18 62.83 -8.08
C CYS A 186 87.44 64.34 -8.02
N SER A 187 86.45 65.13 -7.57
CA SER A 187 86.59 66.42 -6.87
C SER A 187 85.26 67.21 -6.84
N LEU A 188 84.35 66.84 -5.93
CA LEU A 188 83.71 67.77 -4.99
C LEU A 188 82.70 67.00 -4.12
N VAL A 189 82.97 67.01 -2.83
CA VAL A 189 82.11 66.50 -1.77
C VAL A 189 80.76 67.22 -1.82
N ILE A 190 79.67 66.46 -1.93
CA ILE A 190 78.45 66.75 -1.18
C ILE A 190 78.05 65.46 -0.48
N ASP A 191 78.36 65.42 0.82
CA ASP A 191 77.61 64.65 1.80
C ASP A 191 76.12 65.00 1.69
N ILE A 192 75.29 64.01 1.41
CA ILE A 192 74.00 63.90 2.09
C ILE A 192 73.93 62.48 2.65
N THR A 193 74.35 62.40 3.90
CA THR A 193 73.86 61.44 4.89
C THR A 193 72.34 61.33 4.79
N GLY A 194 71.81 60.10 4.71
CA GLY A 194 70.36 59.90 4.70
C GLY A 194 69.88 58.51 4.32
N LEU A 195 70.34 57.48 5.04
CA LEU A 195 69.56 56.24 5.13
C LEU A 195 68.16 56.57 5.68
N SER A 196 67.13 56.35 4.88
CA SER A 196 65.86 55.81 5.39
C SER A 196 65.16 55.02 4.29
N PHE A 197 65.48 53.73 4.28
CA PHE A 197 64.53 52.63 4.20
C PHE A 197 63.05 53.07 4.18
N SER A 198 62.35 52.79 3.09
CA SER A 198 60.89 52.72 3.04
C SER A 198 60.47 51.47 2.29
N ARG A 199 60.76 50.32 2.92
CA ARG A 199 60.05 49.07 2.67
C ARG A 199 58.71 49.15 3.41
N SER A 200 57.64 48.82 2.70
CA SER A 200 56.44 48.19 3.26
C SER A 200 55.56 49.03 4.21
N LYS A 201 54.48 49.62 3.67
CA LYS A 201 53.18 49.48 4.34
C LYS A 201 52.75 48.03 4.20
N GLY A 202 53.26 47.22 5.12
CA GLY A 202 52.54 46.04 5.59
C GLY A 202 51.52 46.58 6.56
N ILE A 203 50.25 46.35 6.26
CA ILE A 203 49.25 46.20 7.30
C ILE A 203 49.56 44.85 7.93
N THR A 204 50.19 44.87 9.09
CA THR A 204 50.10 43.77 10.04
C THR A 204 48.69 43.78 10.61
N THR A 205 47.97 42.68 10.44
CA THR A 205 47.29 42.09 11.59
C THR A 205 48.08 40.84 11.91
N SER A 206 48.89 40.95 12.96
CA SER A 206 49.54 39.85 13.63
C SER A 206 48.47 38.90 14.16
N GLY A 207 48.69 37.61 13.93
CA GLY A 207 48.07 36.59 14.75
C GLY A 207 48.46 36.83 16.21
N SER A 208 47.44 36.90 17.06
CA SER A 208 47.55 36.46 18.44
C SER A 208 46.78 35.13 18.51
N GLY A 209 47.53 34.05 18.35
CA GLY A 209 47.16 32.83 19.04
C GLY A 209 47.47 33.04 20.52
N ILE A 210 46.45 32.97 21.37
CA ILE A 210 46.30 32.00 22.47
C ILE A 210 45.28 32.56 23.49
N ALA A 211 44.09 31.95 23.42
CA ALA A 211 43.21 31.50 24.50
C ALA A 211 42.48 32.53 25.40
N VAL A 212 41.15 32.44 25.47
CA VAL A 212 40.40 31.64 26.48
C VAL A 212 38.88 31.99 26.45
N GLN A 213 38.06 30.94 26.32
CA GLN A 213 36.67 30.71 26.78
C GLN A 213 35.53 31.74 26.56
N LEU A 214 34.50 31.35 25.79
CA LEU A 214 33.17 30.89 26.27
C LEU A 214 32.33 30.50 25.03
N ARG A 215 32.02 29.23 24.77
CA ARG A 215 30.86 28.47 25.30
C ARG A 215 29.51 29.18 25.13
N LEU A 216 28.61 28.48 24.40
CA LEU A 216 27.19 28.77 24.11
C LEU A 216 27.02 29.93 23.11
N VAL A 217 26.53 29.73 21.89
CA VAL A 217 25.20 29.18 21.56
C VAL A 217 25.26 28.42 20.22
N THR A 218 25.58 27.13 20.29
CA THR A 218 24.96 26.10 19.46
C THR A 218 23.62 25.76 20.11
N SER A 219 22.59 26.59 19.90
CA SER A 219 21.18 26.25 20.10
C SER A 219 20.26 27.40 19.63
N CYS A 220 19.25 27.07 18.81
CA CYS A 220 18.10 27.91 18.43
C CYS A 220 18.40 29.02 17.40
N ILE A 221 18.03 28.91 16.13
CA ILE A 221 16.71 28.55 15.58
C ILE A 221 16.89 27.36 14.61
N GLY A 222 16.35 26.16 14.81
CA GLY A 222 15.24 25.80 15.68
C GLY A 222 13.90 26.28 15.12
N ARG A 223 13.59 25.90 13.87
CA ARG A 223 12.27 25.76 13.18
C ARG A 223 12.62 25.58 11.70
N ILE A 224 12.64 24.42 11.07
CA ILE A 224 11.59 23.40 10.95
C ILE A 224 12.30 22.04 10.75
N PHE A 225 12.66 21.38 11.85
CA PHE A 225 12.59 19.93 11.92
C PHE A 225 11.65 19.64 13.09
N SER A 226 10.40 19.38 12.74
CA SER A 226 9.34 18.88 13.63
C SER A 226 9.27 17.35 13.42
N PRO A 227 8.87 16.58 14.45
CA PRO A 227 9.35 15.22 14.69
C PRO A 227 8.44 14.15 14.08
N VAL A 228 8.95 13.24 13.25
CA VAL A 228 8.25 11.98 12.90
C VAL A 228 9.17 10.74 12.83
N VAL A 229 10.50 10.84 12.88
CA VAL A 229 11.36 9.66 12.51
C VAL A 229 12.12 9.01 13.68
N VAL A 230 11.86 9.37 14.94
CA VAL A 230 12.43 8.65 16.11
C VAL A 230 11.36 8.04 17.01
N GLN A 231 10.35 7.41 16.41
CA GLN A 231 9.37 6.61 17.16
C GLN A 231 8.87 5.38 16.39
N SER A 232 9.78 4.51 15.92
CA SER A 232 9.41 3.15 15.46
C SER A 232 10.48 2.07 15.68
N LEU A 233 11.46 2.28 16.56
CA LEU A 233 12.35 1.22 17.06
C LEU A 233 12.07 0.87 18.53
N ARG A 234 10.77 0.82 18.87
CA ARG A 234 10.20 0.12 20.02
C ARG A 234 8.87 -0.47 19.57
N LEU A 235 8.93 -1.67 18.99
CA LEU A 235 7.88 -2.71 18.94
C LEU A 235 8.44 -3.88 18.11
N LEU A 236 9.44 -4.54 18.70
CA LEU A 236 9.54 -5.99 18.75
C LEU A 236 9.15 -6.37 20.18
#